data_AF-A0A7C4SBN5-F1
#
_entry.id   AF-A0A7C4SBN5-F1
#
_cell.length_a   1.000
_cell.length_b   1.000
_cell.length_c   1.000
_cell.angle_alpha   90.00
_cell.angle_beta   90.00
_cell.angle_gamma   90.00
#
_symmetry.space_group_name_H-M   'P 1'
#
loop_
_entity.id
_entity.type
_entity.pdbx_description
1 polymer ?
#
loop_
_entity_poly.entity_id
_entity_poly.type
_entity_poly.pdbx_seq_one_letter_code
_entity_poly.pdbx_strand_id
1 'polypeptide(L)'
;TSAAILVLLVWNRLRGHEEVDAYRRTIPRDILNRTISIVFASGFSIALIWSVLLIAGGGTLAPEQTRPLFVEYLFETVSAFGTVGLSMGVTPKLNDLQKWFLMLMMLAGRVGPLTLAFSLARETGKRRWSYAQEGVMVG
;
A
#
# COMPACT_ATOMS: atom_id res chain seq x y z
N THR A 1 5.09 -8.85 -10.60
CA THR A 1 6.41 -9.28 -10.09
C THR A 1 6.54 -9.03 -8.60
N SER A 2 6.25 -7.83 -8.07
CA SER A 2 6.35 -7.52 -6.63
C SER A 2 5.56 -8.48 -5.73
N ALA A 3 4.34 -8.85 -6.11
CA ALA A 3 3.55 -9.86 -5.39
C ALA A 3 4.23 -11.24 -5.39
N ALA A 4 4.80 -11.67 -6.52
CA ALA A 4 5.52 -12.93 -6.61
C ALA A 4 6.79 -12.94 -5.74
N ILE A 5 7.53 -11.82 -5.70
CA ILE A 5 8.71 -11.65 -4.83
C ILE A 5 8.30 -11.71 -3.36
N LEU A 6 7.20 -11.07 -2.98
CA LEU A 6 6.68 -11.14 -1.61
C LEU A 6 6.29 -12.56 -1.20
N VAL A 7 5.57 -13.28 -2.07
CA VAL A 7 5.17 -14.66 -1.79
C VAL A 7 6.39 -15.56 -1.63
N LEU A 8 7.39 -15.44 -2.52
CA LEU A 8 8.66 -16.16 -2.42
C LEU A 8 9.41 -15.80 -1.14
N LEU A 9 9.41 -14.53 -0.74
CA LEU A 9 10.03 -14.08 0.51
C LEU A 9 9.38 -14.73 1.73
N VAL A 10 8.05 -14.68 1.83
CA VAL A 10 7.31 -15.31 2.93
C VAL A 10 7.55 -16.82 2.94
N TRP A 11 7.50 -17.47 1.79
CA TRP A 11 7.72 -18.91 1.65
C TRP A 11 9.14 -19.34 2.09
N ASN A 12 10.18 -18.63 1.65
CA ASN A 12 11.56 -18.93 2.07
C ASN A 12 11.79 -18.61 3.54
N ARG A 13 11.15 -17.54 4.08
CA ARG A 13 11.20 -17.22 5.51
C ARG A 13 10.62 -18.35 6.35
N LEU A 14 9.48 -18.93 5.93
CA LEU A 14 8.85 -20.08 6.60
C LEU A 14 9.71 -21.35 6.52
N ARG A 15 10.50 -21.51 5.44
CA ARG A 15 11.50 -22.59 5.31
C ARG A 15 12.81 -22.33 6.05
N GLY A 16 13.00 -21.16 6.68
CA GLY A 16 14.22 -20.81 7.39
C GLY A 16 15.40 -20.43 6.50
N HIS A 17 15.17 -20.18 5.20
CA HIS A 17 16.20 -19.67 4.31
C HIS A 17 16.20 -18.13 4.38
N GLU A 18 17.32 -17.54 4.77
CA GLU A 18 17.44 -16.09 4.80
C GLU A 18 17.44 -15.50 3.39
N GLU A 19 18.01 -16.21 2.41
CA GLU A 19 18.12 -15.76 1.03
C GLU A 19 16.90 -16.19 0.20
N VAL A 20 16.40 -15.27 -0.65
CA VAL A 20 15.27 -15.53 -1.54
C VAL A 20 15.83 -15.86 -2.92
N ASP A 21 15.84 -17.15 -3.24
CA ASP A 21 16.28 -17.65 -4.53
C ASP A 21 15.08 -17.86 -5.46
N ALA A 22 15.15 -17.27 -6.65
CA ALA A 22 14.19 -17.51 -7.72
C ALA A 22 14.94 -18.04 -8.95
N TYR A 23 14.54 -19.20 -9.48
CA TYR A 23 15.11 -19.74 -10.73
C TYR A 23 16.65 -19.94 -10.71
N ARG A 24 17.22 -20.32 -9.56
CA ARG A 24 18.69 -20.39 -9.29
C ARG A 24 19.42 -19.04 -9.36
N ARG A 25 18.72 -17.92 -9.14
CA ARG A 25 19.32 -16.61 -8.95
C ARG A 25 18.87 -16.01 -7.62
N THR A 26 19.83 -15.53 -6.85
CA THR A 26 19.59 -14.86 -5.56
C THR A 26 19.13 -13.43 -5.79
N ILE A 27 18.00 -13.06 -5.19
CA ILE A 27 17.45 -11.70 -5.31
C ILE A 27 18.24 -10.76 -4.38
N PRO A 28 18.78 -9.63 -4.88
CA PRO A 28 19.48 -8.65 -4.07
C PRO A 28 18.59 -8.10 -2.93
N ARG A 29 19.19 -7.91 -1.75
CA ARG A 29 18.51 -7.35 -0.58
C ARG A 29 17.90 -5.97 -0.83
N ASP A 30 18.51 -5.16 -1.70
CA ASP A 30 17.96 -3.86 -2.12
C ASP A 30 16.59 -3.99 -2.78
N ILE A 31 16.41 -4.98 -3.66
CA ILE A 31 15.11 -5.24 -4.33
C ILE A 31 14.09 -5.71 -3.30
N LEU A 32 14.53 -6.52 -2.34
CA LEU A 32 13.70 -7.04 -1.27
C LEU A 32 13.17 -5.92 -0.37
N ASN A 33 14.06 -5.07 0.15
CA ASN A 33 13.72 -3.93 0.99
C ASN A 33 12.83 -2.95 0.25
N ARG A 34 13.15 -2.65 -1.02
CA ARG A 34 12.32 -1.80 -1.87
C ARG A 34 10.91 -2.38 -2.05
N THR A 35 10.80 -3.69 -2.31
CA THR A 35 9.51 -4.40 -2.45
C THR A 35 8.68 -4.30 -1.19
N ILE A 36 9.28 -4.52 -0.02
CA ILE A 36 8.62 -4.39 1.28
C ILE A 36 8.13 -2.95 1.48
N SER A 37 8.99 -1.94 1.30
CA SER A 37 8.61 -0.53 1.47
C SER A 37 7.44 -0.13 0.57
N ILE A 38 7.42 -0.58 -0.68
CA ILE A 38 6.32 -0.32 -1.62
C ILE A 38 5.01 -0.90 -1.10
N VAL A 39 5.03 -2.14 -0.63
CA VAL A 39 3.82 -2.83 -0.19
C VAL A 39 3.27 -2.16 1.06
N PHE A 40 4.12 -1.84 2.04
CA PHE A 40 3.70 -1.08 3.22
C PHE A 40 3.17 0.31 2.86
N ALA A 41 3.85 1.05 1.98
CA ALA A 41 3.39 2.37 1.54
C ALA A 41 2.04 2.29 0.82
N SER A 42 1.86 1.32 -0.07
CA SER A 42 0.59 1.10 -0.78
C SER A 42 -0.54 0.75 0.19
N GLY A 43 -0.33 -0.20 1.10
CA GLY A 43 -1.31 -0.56 2.13
C GLY A 43 -1.66 0.61 3.04
N PHE A 44 -0.66 1.38 3.48
CA PHE A 44 -0.88 2.58 4.29
C PHE A 44 -1.70 3.64 3.54
N SER A 45 -1.39 3.90 2.26
CA SER A 45 -2.15 4.86 1.46
C SER A 45 -3.61 4.44 1.26
N ILE A 46 -3.86 3.15 1.01
CA ILE A 46 -5.23 2.59 0.89
C ILE A 46 -5.96 2.77 2.21
N ALA A 47 -5.34 2.39 3.34
CA ALA A 47 -5.96 2.51 4.66
C ALA A 47 -6.29 3.96 5.03
N LEU A 48 -5.39 4.90 4.71
CA LEU A 48 -5.58 6.32 4.98
C LEU A 48 -6.75 6.89 4.17
N ILE A 49 -6.79 6.65 2.87
CA ILE A 49 -7.87 7.16 2.01
C ILE A 49 -9.20 6.51 2.38
N TRP A 50 -9.20 5.21 2.62
CA TRP A 50 -10.39 4.50 3.08
C TRP A 50 -10.93 5.05 4.42
N SER A 51 -10.04 5.36 5.37
CA SER A 51 -10.42 6.02 6.63
C SER A 51 -11.03 7.41 6.39
N VAL A 52 -10.45 8.20 5.49
CA VAL A 52 -11.02 9.51 5.10
C VAL A 52 -12.40 9.35 4.46
N LEU A 53 -12.60 8.35 3.60
CA LEU A 53 -13.92 8.06 3.00
C LEU A 53 -14.96 7.72 4.07
N LEU A 54 -14.60 6.89 5.06
CA LEU A 54 -15.48 6.52 6.17
C LEU A 54 -15.86 7.73 7.04
N ILE A 55 -14.88 8.56 7.42
CA ILE A 55 -15.12 9.75 8.25
C ILE A 55 -15.95 10.78 7.49
N ALA A 56 -15.61 11.07 6.23
CA ALA A 56 -16.32 12.04 5.41
C ALA A 56 -17.73 11.58 4.99
N GLY A 57 -17.99 10.26 5.00
CA GLY A 57 -19.30 9.68 4.69
C GLY A 57 -20.20 9.51 5.91
N GLY A 58 -19.66 9.67 7.13
CA GLY A 58 -20.31 9.30 8.39
C GLY A 58 -21.17 10.38 9.05
N GLY A 59 -21.76 11.31 8.29
CA GLY A 59 -22.57 12.39 8.85
C GLY A 59 -24.02 12.03 9.21
N THR A 60 -24.64 11.01 8.59
CA THR A 60 -26.12 10.92 8.61
C THR A 60 -26.73 9.51 8.43
N LEU A 61 -26.01 8.41 8.68
CA LEU A 61 -26.53 7.07 8.36
C LEU A 61 -26.68 6.17 9.59
N ALA A 62 -27.85 5.52 9.68
CA ALA A 62 -28.24 4.64 10.76
C ALA A 62 -27.34 3.38 10.84
N PRO A 63 -27.11 2.79 12.04
CA PRO A 63 -26.20 1.66 12.25
C PRO A 63 -26.47 0.42 11.38
N GLU A 64 -27.73 0.24 10.96
CA GLU A 64 -28.22 -0.88 10.15
C GLU A 64 -27.60 -0.90 8.73
N GLN A 65 -27.25 0.27 8.17
CA GLN A 65 -26.73 0.41 6.81
C GLN A 65 -25.19 0.52 6.74
N THR A 66 -24.51 0.61 7.88
CA THR A 66 -23.07 0.91 7.95
C THR A 66 -22.19 -0.29 7.54
N ARG A 67 -22.67 -1.52 7.70
CA ARG A 67 -21.93 -2.75 7.35
C ARG A 67 -21.66 -2.91 5.84
N PRO A 68 -22.66 -2.78 4.93
CA PRO A 68 -22.38 -2.87 3.48
C PRO A 68 -21.50 -1.72 3.00
N LEU A 69 -21.70 -0.50 3.51
CA LEU A 69 -20.92 0.69 3.14
C LEU A 69 -19.41 0.53 3.40
N PHE A 70 -19.02 -0.17 4.47
CA PHE A 70 -17.62 -0.43 4.78
C PHE A 70 -16.90 -1.23 3.68
N VAL A 71 -17.53 -2.33 3.24
CA VAL A 71 -16.98 -3.22 2.22
C VAL A 71 -16.97 -2.52 0.87
N GLU A 72 -18.02 -1.75 0.57
CA GLU A 72 -18.10 -0.97 -0.66
C GLU A 72 -16.98 0.10 -0.73
N TYR A 73 -16.76 0.89 0.32
CA TYR A 73 -15.66 1.87 0.33
C TYR A 73 -14.27 1.22 0.25
N LEU A 74 -14.09 0.06 0.88
CA LEU A 74 -12.83 -0.69 0.78
C LEU A 74 -12.61 -1.16 -0.67
N PHE A 75 -13.66 -1.71 -1.29
CA PHE A 75 -13.62 -2.16 -2.68
C PHE A 75 -13.33 -1.00 -3.65
N GLU A 76 -13.98 0.15 -3.48
CA GLU A 76 -13.73 1.36 -4.27
C GLU A 76 -12.27 1.83 -4.14
N THR A 77 -11.74 1.88 -2.91
CA THR A 77 -10.37 2.37 -2.67
C THR A 77 -9.34 1.42 -3.28
N VAL A 78 -9.53 0.11 -3.13
CA VAL A 78 -8.64 -0.91 -3.73
C VAL A 78 -8.74 -0.91 -5.26
N SER A 79 -9.95 -0.79 -5.81
CA SER A 79 -10.18 -0.71 -7.25
C SER A 79 -9.54 0.54 -7.86
N ALA A 80 -9.66 1.68 -7.19
CA ALA A 80 -9.03 2.93 -7.61
C ALA A 80 -7.50 2.86 -7.58
N PHE A 81 -6.92 2.31 -6.51
CA PHE A 81 -5.47 2.09 -6.42
C PHE A 81 -4.96 1.13 -7.49
N GLY A 82 -5.67 0.03 -7.72
CA GLY A 82 -5.34 -0.92 -8.77
C GLY A 82 -5.66 -0.41 -10.17
N THR A 83 -6.31 0.76 -10.30
CA THR A 83 -6.85 1.30 -11.56
C THR A 83 -7.70 0.28 -12.32
N VAL A 84 -8.42 -0.58 -11.59
CA VAL A 84 -9.21 -1.69 -12.14
C VAL A 84 -10.47 -1.16 -12.83
N GLY A 85 -11.01 -0.04 -12.35
CA GLY A 85 -12.19 0.62 -12.93
C GLY A 85 -13.53 -0.02 -12.59
N LEU A 86 -13.55 -0.97 -11.65
CA LEU A 86 -14.78 -1.58 -11.11
C LEU A 86 -15.31 -0.76 -9.93
N SER A 87 -16.63 -0.65 -9.82
CA SER A 87 -17.33 0.04 -8.73
C SER A 87 -18.49 -0.81 -8.23
N MET A 88 -18.78 -0.76 -6.93
CA MET A 88 -20.00 -1.34 -6.34
C MET A 88 -21.19 -0.36 -6.37
N GLY A 89 -21.09 0.74 -7.11
CA GLY A 89 -22.15 1.73 -7.26
C GLY A 89 -22.15 2.82 -6.17
N VAL A 90 -21.06 2.94 -5.42
CA VAL A 90 -20.89 3.98 -4.39
C VAL A 90 -20.30 5.27 -4.96
N THR A 91 -19.52 5.19 -6.04
CA THR A 91 -18.88 6.35 -6.68
C THR A 91 -19.81 7.56 -6.92
N PRO A 92 -21.07 7.42 -7.38
CA PRO A 92 -21.96 8.57 -7.59
C PRO A 92 -22.54 9.15 -6.30
N LYS A 93 -22.53 8.40 -5.18
CA LYS A 93 -23.03 8.84 -3.88
C LYS A 93 -21.96 9.54 -3.03
N LEU A 94 -20.73 9.61 -3.54
CA LEU A 94 -19.62 10.24 -2.84
C LEU A 94 -19.72 11.77 -2.89
N ASN A 95 -19.31 12.38 -1.78
CA ASN A 95 -19.19 13.82 -1.64
C ASN A 95 -18.05 14.36 -2.52
N ASP A 96 -18.07 15.65 -2.87
CA ASP A 96 -17.07 16.23 -3.79
C ASP A 96 -15.63 16.11 -3.24
N LEU A 97 -15.48 16.20 -1.92
CA LEU A 97 -14.21 15.96 -1.24
C LEU A 97 -13.72 14.51 -1.43
N GLN A 98 -14.61 13.53 -1.29
CA GLN A 98 -14.28 12.10 -1.41
C GLN A 98 -13.89 11.74 -2.85
N LYS A 99 -14.57 12.33 -3.85
CA LYS A 99 -14.22 12.18 -5.27
C LYS A 99 -12.81 12.68 -5.55
N TRP A 100 -12.41 13.81 -4.96
CA TRP A 100 -11.05 14.35 -5.08
C TRP A 100 -9.97 13.38 -4.55
N PHE A 101 -10.19 12.79 -3.38
CA PHE A 101 -9.28 11.79 -2.83
C PHE A 101 -9.22 10.52 -3.68
N LEU A 102 -10.36 10.08 -4.23
CA LEU A 102 -10.42 8.93 -5.14
C LEU A 102 -9.67 9.19 -6.46
N MET A 103 -9.79 10.38 -7.04
CA MET A 103 -9.02 10.78 -8.22
C MET A 103 -7.52 10.79 -7.95
N LEU A 104 -7.09 11.33 -6.79
CA LEU A 104 -5.69 11.25 -6.35
C LEU A 104 -5.24 9.80 -6.19
N MET A 105 -6.11 8.91 -5.70
CA MET A 105 -5.78 7.49 -5.56
C MET A 105 -5.59 6.79 -6.90
N MET A 106 -6.43 7.09 -7.89
CA MET A 106 -6.28 6.56 -9.25
C MET A 106 -4.98 7.05 -9.91
N LEU A 107 -4.65 8.32 -9.72
CA LEU A 107 -3.38 8.88 -10.20
C LEU A 107 -2.19 8.17 -9.51
N ALA A 108 -2.25 8.00 -8.20
CA ALA A 108 -1.23 7.32 -7.42
C ALA A 108 -1.04 5.85 -7.84
N GLY A 109 -2.15 5.15 -8.05
CA GLY A 109 -2.19 3.79 -8.57
C GLY A 109 -1.52 3.65 -9.94
N ARG A 110 -1.83 4.58 -10.86
CA ARG A 110 -1.29 4.59 -12.23
C ARG A 110 0.18 5.00 -12.31
N VAL A 111 0.58 6.02 -11.55
CA VAL A 111 1.98 6.48 -11.46
C VAL A 111 2.85 5.42 -10.77
N GLY A 112 2.22 4.63 -9.91
CA GLY A 112 2.83 3.51 -9.21
C GLY A 112 3.46 3.97 -7.89
N PRO A 113 3.33 3.16 -6.82
CA PRO A 113 3.87 3.48 -5.50
C PRO A 113 5.40 3.63 -5.52
N LEU A 114 6.09 2.98 -6.46
CA LEU A 114 7.52 3.14 -6.72
C LEU A 114 7.88 4.56 -7.14
N THR A 115 7.19 5.08 -8.14
CA THR A 115 7.47 6.40 -8.70
C THR A 115 7.10 7.49 -7.69
N LEU A 116 6.00 7.30 -6.96
CA LEU A 116 5.63 8.19 -5.85
C LEU A 116 6.66 8.15 -4.72
N ALA A 117 7.10 6.96 -4.32
CA ALA A 117 8.14 6.82 -3.31
C ALA A 117 9.45 7.46 -3.76
N PHE A 118 9.83 7.34 -5.04
CA PHE A 118 11.03 8.00 -5.59
C PHE A 118 10.86 9.52 -5.71
N SER A 119 9.67 10.01 -6.05
CA SER A 119 9.39 11.44 -6.12
C SER A 119 9.38 12.11 -4.75
N LEU A 120 8.95 11.39 -3.70
CA LEU A 120 8.98 11.90 -2.32
C LEU A 120 10.31 11.62 -1.61
N ALA A 121 11.01 10.55 -1.98
CA ALA A 121 12.33 10.23 -1.45
C ALA A 121 13.33 11.26 -1.97
N ARG A 122 13.54 12.33 -1.19
CA ARG A 122 14.75 13.13 -1.29
C ARG A 122 15.93 12.18 -1.21
N GLU A 123 16.80 12.23 -2.23
CA GLU A 123 18.05 11.50 -2.27
C GLU A 123 18.91 11.94 -1.09
N THR A 124 18.75 11.29 0.06
CA THR A 124 19.63 11.47 1.21
C THR A 124 20.92 10.76 0.84
N GLY A 125 21.86 11.55 0.32
CA GLY A 125 23.17 11.06 -0.13
C GLY A 125 23.77 10.06 0.85
N LYS A 126 24.34 8.97 0.29
CA LYS A 126 24.93 7.85 1.05
C LYS A 126 25.71 8.40 2.24
N ARG A 127 25.19 8.22 3.47
CA ARG A 127 25.91 8.61 4.69
C ARG A 127 27.22 7.82 4.73
N ARG A 128 28.34 8.55 4.66
CA ARG A 128 29.70 7.99 4.64
C ARG A 128 30.16 7.45 6.01
N TRP A 129 29.28 7.45 7.00
CA TRP A 129 29.55 7.07 8.37
C TRP A 129 28.35 6.30 8.94
N SER A 130 28.63 5.19 9.62
CA SER A 130 27.64 4.33 10.27
C SER A 130 27.71 4.53 11.78
N TYR A 131 26.55 4.60 12.43
CA TYR A 131 26.48 4.59 13.89
C TYR A 131 26.75 3.18 14.44
N ALA A 132 27.18 3.11 15.71
CA ALA A 132 27.28 1.85 16.44
C ALA A 132 25.91 1.17 16.51
N GLN A 133 25.86 -0.12 16.19
CA GLN A 133 24.62 -0.90 16.21
C GLN A 133 24.31 -1.31 17.66
N GLU A 134 23.19 -0.84 18.20
CA GLU A 134 22.64 -1.38 19.45
C GLU A 134 21.55 -2.41 19.13
N GLY A 135 21.59 -3.53 19.84
CA GLY A 135 20.57 -4.57 19.75
C GLY A 135 19.29 -4.10 20.41
N VAL A 136 18.32 -3.65 19.62
CA VAL A 136 16.98 -3.36 20.11
C VAL A 136 16.18 -4.66 20.14
N MET A 137 15.78 -5.09 21.34
CA MET A 137 14.89 -6.23 21.50
C MET A 137 13.48 -5.82 21.04
N VAL A 138 13.03 -6.41 19.94
CA VAL A 138 11.65 -6.27 19.46
C VAL A 138 10.92 -7.54 19.85
N GLY A 139 10.06 -7.43 20.85
CA GLY A 139 9.15 -8.50 21.31
C GLY A 139 7.86 -8.51 20.52
#